data_AF-A0A142BGI8-F1
#
_entry.id   AF-A0A142BGI8-F1
#
_cell.length_a   1.000
_cell.length_b   1.000
_cell.length_c   1.000
_cell.angle_alpha   90.00
_cell.angle_beta   90.00
_cell.angle_gamma   90.00
#
_symmetry.space_group_name_H-M   'P 1'
#
loop_
_entity.id
_entity.type
_entity.pdbx_description
1 polymer ?
#
loop_
_entity_poly.entity_id
_entity_poly.type
_entity_poly.pdbx_seq_one_letter_code
_entity_poly.pdbx_strand_id
1 'polypeptide(L)'
;MTPSRIRTTRCPKCHTSFRVTQAQLQTAGGSVRCGSCLNIFNAGKDVDSEPESIIENKQTKALTSDAETSKPEQSQDEVTASPTTGQSSSTLNSLLKKVDKEQVEIRHERRTKRSKISKKRLLQYSVVLSACLTLGFQYLWFNKDELSLNPAIRPYLQSVCKTLNCTLPPVVNISEIQSSQLLVRIHPDNEQMMVVDAVIVNQASHPQPWPKLSLAFTDLQDQPVASRTFSPKEYLGGELAGTKEMPANQAIRLSLELLDPGPDAVNYRLTFKRKTR
;
A
#
# COMPACT_ATOMS: atom_id res chain seq x y z
N MET A 1 -16.04 51.46 -10.60
CA MET A 1 -15.75 50.04 -10.90
C MET A 1 -15.83 49.26 -9.61
N THR A 2 -16.66 48.22 -9.53
CA THR A 2 -16.81 47.38 -8.33
C THR A 2 -15.71 46.30 -8.30
N PRO A 3 -15.10 45.99 -7.13
CA PRO A 3 -14.07 44.97 -7.04
C PRO A 3 -14.66 43.57 -7.23
N SER A 4 -14.08 42.81 -8.16
CA SER A 4 -14.44 41.40 -8.41
C SER A 4 -14.11 40.53 -7.19
N ARG A 5 -15.12 40.15 -6.40
CA ARG A 5 -14.93 39.22 -5.27
C ARG A 5 -14.43 37.86 -5.79
N ILE A 6 -13.22 37.50 -5.39
CA ILE A 6 -12.60 36.19 -5.63
C ILE A 6 -13.03 35.24 -4.50
N ARG A 7 -13.44 34.02 -4.84
CA ARG A 7 -13.80 32.96 -3.88
C ARG A 7 -12.92 31.73 -4.14
N THR A 8 -12.48 31.07 -3.08
CA THR A 8 -11.72 29.81 -3.19
C THR A 8 -12.69 28.64 -3.12
N THR A 9 -12.58 27.68 -4.03
CA THR A 9 -13.45 26.50 -4.14
C THR A 9 -12.59 25.24 -4.18
N ARG A 10 -13.09 24.10 -3.68
CA ARG A 10 -12.33 22.84 -3.58
C ARG A 10 -13.01 21.73 -4.37
N CYS A 11 -12.26 20.99 -5.17
CA CYS A 11 -12.81 19.86 -5.91
C CYS A 11 -13.14 18.66 -4.98
N PRO A 12 -14.33 18.05 -5.09
CA PRO A 12 -14.71 16.90 -4.26
C PRO A 12 -13.97 15.60 -4.61
N LYS A 13 -13.32 15.50 -5.79
CA LYS A 13 -12.62 14.26 -6.22
C LYS A 13 -11.12 14.24 -5.97
N CYS A 14 -10.41 15.32 -6.29
CA CYS A 14 -8.95 15.40 -6.16
C CYS A 14 -8.50 16.41 -5.09
N HIS A 15 -9.45 17.05 -4.39
CA HIS A 15 -9.19 18.02 -3.32
C HIS A 15 -8.36 19.26 -3.68
N THR A 16 -7.99 19.45 -4.96
CA THR A 16 -7.40 20.68 -5.49
C THR A 16 -8.30 21.87 -5.20
N SER A 17 -7.74 22.92 -4.61
CA SER A 17 -8.42 24.18 -4.37
C SER A 17 -8.03 25.20 -5.44
N PHE A 18 -8.99 25.98 -5.93
CA PHE A 18 -8.75 26.97 -6.97
C PHE A 18 -9.62 28.21 -6.77
N ARG A 19 -9.10 29.36 -7.22
CA ARG A 19 -9.76 30.66 -7.14
C ARG A 19 -10.72 30.83 -8.32
N VAL A 20 -11.95 31.26 -8.05
CA VAL A 20 -12.97 31.56 -9.05
C VAL A 20 -13.58 32.94 -8.75
N THR A 21 -13.76 33.76 -9.77
CA THR A 21 -14.44 35.06 -9.60
C THR A 21 -15.96 34.87 -9.54
N GLN A 22 -16.66 35.73 -8.79
CA GLN A 22 -18.12 35.70 -8.72
C GLN A 22 -18.78 35.87 -10.11
N ALA A 23 -18.15 36.60 -11.04
CA ALA A 23 -18.61 36.76 -12.42
C ALA A 23 -18.55 35.43 -13.21
N GLN A 24 -17.45 34.69 -13.13
CA GLN A 24 -17.33 33.37 -13.77
C GLN A 24 -18.39 32.38 -13.25
N LEU A 25 -18.66 32.39 -11.95
CA LEU A 25 -19.71 31.56 -11.35
C LEU A 25 -21.11 31.94 -11.86
N GLN A 26 -21.40 33.23 -12.05
CA GLN A 26 -22.68 33.69 -12.60
C GLN A 26 -22.88 33.26 -14.05
N THR A 27 -21.87 33.44 -14.91
CA THR A 27 -21.93 33.03 -16.33
C THR A 27 -22.11 31.51 -16.50
N ALA A 28 -21.57 30.70 -15.59
CA ALA A 28 -21.61 29.23 -15.67
C ALA A 28 -22.69 28.56 -14.77
N GLY A 29 -23.62 29.32 -14.19
CA GLY A 29 -24.66 28.78 -13.31
C GLY A 29 -24.12 28.05 -12.07
N GLY A 30 -22.98 28.50 -11.55
CA GLY A 30 -22.26 27.90 -10.43
C GLY A 30 -21.49 26.60 -10.76
N SER A 31 -21.57 26.09 -11.99
CA SER A 31 -20.87 24.87 -12.39
C SER A 31 -19.41 25.16 -12.76
N VAL A 32 -18.48 24.45 -12.13
CA VAL A 32 -17.03 24.58 -12.34
C VAL A 32 -16.42 23.23 -12.72
N ARG A 33 -15.48 23.25 -13.67
CA ARG A 33 -14.63 22.10 -14.00
C ARG A 33 -13.30 22.24 -13.28
N CYS A 34 -12.89 21.23 -12.52
CA CYS A 34 -11.57 21.23 -11.89
C CYS A 34 -10.45 21.13 -12.94
N GLY A 35 -9.49 22.05 -12.93
CA GLY A 35 -8.32 22.01 -13.83
C GLY A 35 -7.46 20.76 -13.65
N SER A 36 -7.35 20.22 -12.43
CA SER A 36 -6.46 19.09 -12.12
C SER A 36 -7.02 17.70 -12.45
N CYS A 37 -8.34 17.51 -12.47
CA CYS A 37 -8.94 16.17 -12.71
C CYS A 37 -10.14 16.18 -13.66
N LEU A 38 -10.48 17.34 -14.24
CA LEU A 38 -11.59 17.57 -15.17
C LEU A 38 -13.00 17.24 -14.62
N ASN A 39 -13.13 16.86 -13.35
CA ASN A 39 -14.41 16.63 -12.69
C ASN A 39 -15.22 17.93 -12.61
N ILE A 40 -16.48 17.88 -13.04
CA ILE A 40 -17.43 18.99 -12.99
C ILE A 40 -18.23 18.90 -11.68
N PHE A 41 -18.37 20.02 -10.97
CA PHE A 41 -19.14 20.12 -9.73
C PHE A 41 -19.72 21.54 -9.60
N ASN A 42 -20.70 21.74 -8.72
CA ASN A 42 -21.27 23.07 -8.48
C ASN A 42 -20.63 23.72 -7.24
N ALA A 43 -20.01 24.87 -7.42
CA ALA A 43 -19.32 25.61 -6.35
C ALA A 43 -20.23 26.54 -5.54
N GLY A 44 -21.53 26.62 -5.86
CA GLY A 44 -22.49 27.50 -5.21
C GLY A 44 -23.25 26.91 -4.02
N LYS A 45 -22.96 25.66 -3.61
CA LYS A 45 -23.78 24.92 -2.63
C LYS A 45 -23.14 24.63 -1.27
N ASP A 46 -21.85 24.91 -1.08
CA ASP A 46 -21.20 24.80 0.23
C ASP A 46 -21.14 26.19 0.87
N VAL A 47 -22.27 26.60 1.46
CA VAL A 47 -22.35 27.78 2.34
C VAL A 47 -22.19 27.30 3.77
N ASP A 48 -21.13 27.81 4.40
CA ASP A 48 -20.97 28.09 5.83
C ASP A 48 -22.04 27.46 6.75
N SER A 49 -21.78 26.22 7.18
CA SER A 49 -22.59 25.53 8.19
C SER A 49 -21.71 24.61 9.04
N GLU A 50 -21.16 25.17 10.13
CA GLU A 50 -21.22 24.44 11.40
C GLU A 50 -22.71 24.34 11.76
N PRO A 51 -23.22 23.15 12.09
CA PRO A 51 -23.31 22.85 13.51
C PRO A 51 -23.09 21.38 13.90
N GLU A 52 -22.67 21.24 15.16
CA GLU A 52 -23.04 20.24 16.18
C GLU A 52 -23.42 18.80 15.82
N SER A 53 -22.81 17.92 16.60
CA SER A 53 -23.22 16.54 16.88
C SER A 53 -24.69 16.39 17.26
N ILE A 54 -25.38 15.43 16.64
CA ILE A 54 -26.46 14.70 17.31
C ILE A 54 -26.17 13.20 17.20
N ILE A 55 -25.97 12.58 18.37
CA ILE A 55 -26.12 11.13 18.55
C ILE A 55 -27.62 10.86 18.61
N GLU A 56 -28.17 10.01 17.73
CA GLU A 56 -29.40 9.32 18.08
C GLU A 56 -29.39 7.85 17.66
N ASN A 57 -29.44 7.01 18.67
CA ASN A 57 -29.48 5.57 18.58
C ASN A 57 -30.95 5.14 18.48
N LYS A 58 -31.32 4.26 17.54
CA LYS A 58 -32.55 3.48 17.72
C LYS A 58 -32.48 2.09 17.10
N GLN A 59 -32.39 1.10 17.99
CA GLN A 59 -32.79 -0.29 17.74
C GLN A 59 -34.24 -0.30 17.23
N THR A 60 -34.66 -1.16 16.31
CA THR A 60 -34.89 -2.61 16.48
C THR A 60 -35.09 -3.19 15.06
N LYS A 61 -34.96 -4.50 14.77
CA LYS A 61 -35.77 -5.59 15.35
C LYS A 61 -35.19 -6.94 14.93
N ALA A 62 -35.23 -7.93 15.82
CA ALA A 62 -34.86 -9.32 15.53
C ALA A 62 -36.10 -10.23 15.51
N LEU A 63 -36.04 -11.29 14.68
CA LEU A 63 -36.82 -12.54 14.65
C LEU A 63 -36.20 -13.35 13.47
N THR A 64 -35.60 -14.54 13.63
CA THR A 64 -36.25 -15.87 13.76
C THR A 64 -37.49 -16.00 12.85
N SER A 65 -37.69 -17.01 12.02
CA SER A 65 -37.02 -18.32 11.84
C SER A 65 -37.16 -18.75 10.35
N ASP A 66 -36.99 -19.99 9.84
CA ASP A 66 -36.87 -21.34 10.43
C ASP A 66 -36.13 -22.32 9.46
N ALA A 67 -36.04 -23.61 9.79
CA ALA A 67 -35.54 -24.66 8.87
C ALA A 67 -36.39 -25.95 8.91
N GLU A 68 -36.98 -26.38 7.78
CA GLU A 68 -37.43 -27.78 7.54
C GLU A 68 -37.65 -27.96 6.02
N THR A 69 -36.87 -28.80 5.31
CA THR A 69 -37.08 -30.24 5.01
C THR A 69 -38.28 -30.57 4.12
N SER A 70 -38.03 -31.14 2.92
CA SER A 70 -38.84 -32.23 2.35
C SER A 70 -38.07 -33.09 1.32
N LYS A 71 -37.71 -34.30 1.78
CA LYS A 71 -37.43 -35.54 1.02
C LYS A 71 -38.77 -36.04 0.42
N PRO A 72 -38.88 -36.85 -0.69
CA PRO A 72 -38.39 -38.24 -0.81
C PRO A 72 -37.96 -38.69 -2.25
N GLU A 73 -37.64 -39.95 -2.59
CA GLU A 73 -38.11 -41.27 -2.09
C GLU A 73 -37.22 -42.48 -2.52
N GLN A 74 -37.08 -43.48 -1.62
CA GLN A 74 -36.86 -44.97 -1.76
C GLN A 74 -35.82 -45.57 -2.75
N SER A 75 -35.29 -46.80 -2.61
CA SER A 75 -35.56 -48.01 -1.75
C SER A 75 -34.22 -48.70 -1.37
N GLN A 76 -33.99 -49.35 -0.21
CA GLN A 76 -34.59 -50.59 0.39
C GLN A 76 -34.22 -51.88 -0.41
N ASP A 77 -33.77 -53.03 0.16
CA ASP A 77 -33.74 -53.62 1.53
C ASP A 77 -32.36 -54.32 1.82
N GLU A 78 -31.84 -54.55 3.04
CA GLU A 78 -32.21 -55.49 4.15
C GLU A 78 -32.20 -57.00 3.71
N VAL A 79 -31.54 -57.99 4.35
CA VAL A 79 -31.77 -58.58 5.69
C VAL A 79 -30.65 -59.57 6.13
N THR A 80 -30.15 -59.41 7.37
CA THR A 80 -29.79 -60.41 8.44
C THR A 80 -28.87 -61.65 8.25
N ALA A 81 -27.77 -61.62 9.04
CA ALA A 81 -27.12 -62.65 9.90
C ALA A 81 -26.68 -64.08 9.46
N SER A 82 -25.49 -64.43 9.98
CA SER A 82 -24.93 -65.77 10.29
C SER A 82 -25.82 -66.62 11.23
N PRO A 83 -25.63 -67.96 11.42
CA PRO A 83 -24.31 -68.64 11.42
C PRO A 83 -24.21 -70.15 11.03
N THR A 84 -22.98 -70.70 11.17
CA THR A 84 -22.63 -72.08 11.59
C THR A 84 -22.50 -73.24 10.56
N THR A 85 -21.24 -73.70 10.43
CA THR A 85 -20.75 -75.08 10.14
C THR A 85 -21.07 -75.78 8.81
N GLY A 86 -20.02 -76.27 8.12
CA GLY A 86 -20.18 -77.30 7.07
C GLY A 86 -18.99 -77.51 6.12
N GLN A 87 -18.00 -78.29 6.55
CA GLN A 87 -17.12 -79.19 5.74
C GLN A 87 -17.01 -78.97 4.20
N SER A 88 -15.82 -78.61 3.69
CA SER A 88 -15.17 -79.34 2.56
C SER A 88 -13.71 -78.88 2.33
N SER A 89 -12.82 -79.24 3.25
CA SER A 89 -11.38 -78.93 3.18
C SER A 89 -10.58 -80.14 2.67
N SER A 90 -10.62 -80.45 1.38
CA SER A 90 -9.78 -81.54 0.83
C SER A 90 -9.42 -81.44 -0.66
N THR A 91 -10.37 -81.12 -1.55
CA THR A 91 -10.19 -81.42 -2.99
C THR A 91 -9.43 -80.35 -3.81
N LEU A 92 -9.49 -79.08 -3.43
CA LEU A 92 -8.93 -77.97 -4.25
C LEU A 92 -7.42 -77.72 -4.01
N ASN A 93 -6.97 -77.91 -2.77
CA ASN A 93 -5.54 -77.83 -2.39
C ASN A 93 -4.67 -78.95 -3.00
N SER A 94 -5.29 -79.98 -3.58
CA SER A 94 -4.63 -81.11 -4.24
C SER A 94 -4.18 -80.78 -5.68
N LEU A 95 -4.89 -79.90 -6.40
CA LEU A 95 -4.58 -79.60 -7.81
C LEU A 95 -3.70 -78.37 -8.00
N LEU A 96 -3.72 -77.40 -7.08
CA LEU A 96 -2.78 -76.26 -7.11
C LEU A 96 -1.34 -76.65 -6.77
N LYS A 97 -1.10 -77.86 -6.23
CA LYS A 97 0.22 -78.31 -5.77
C LYS A 97 1.05 -79.05 -6.82
N LYS A 98 0.61 -79.07 -8.09
CA LYS A 98 1.21 -79.88 -9.17
C LYS A 98 1.57 -79.11 -10.45
N VAL A 99 1.55 -77.77 -10.41
CA VAL A 99 1.96 -76.90 -11.53
C VAL A 99 3.37 -76.30 -11.31
N ASP A 100 3.81 -76.11 -10.07
CA ASP A 100 5.16 -75.59 -9.76
C ASP A 100 6.23 -76.70 -9.76
N LYS A 101 6.59 -77.23 -10.94
CA LYS A 101 7.92 -77.85 -11.13
C LYS A 101 8.47 -77.85 -12.55
N GLU A 102 8.37 -76.72 -13.26
CA GLU A 102 9.18 -76.52 -14.47
C GLU A 102 9.97 -75.19 -14.44
N GLN A 103 11.25 -75.34 -14.09
CA GLN A 103 12.38 -74.51 -14.50
C GLN A 103 12.12 -73.03 -14.83
N VAL A 104 12.08 -72.17 -13.80
CA VAL A 104 12.52 -70.78 -13.97
C VAL A 104 13.54 -70.44 -12.88
N GLU A 105 14.82 -70.59 -13.22
CA GLU A 105 15.93 -70.09 -12.40
C GLU A 105 16.00 -68.55 -12.52
N ILE A 106 15.03 -67.84 -11.91
CA ILE A 106 15.16 -66.39 -11.72
C ILE A 106 16.28 -66.19 -10.71
N ARG A 107 17.48 -65.98 -11.27
CA ARG A 107 18.65 -65.46 -10.57
C ARG A 107 18.33 -64.08 -10.04
N HIS A 108 17.65 -64.03 -8.89
CA HIS A 108 17.51 -62.84 -8.07
C HIS A 108 18.88 -62.48 -7.50
N GLU A 109 19.73 -61.87 -8.34
CA GLU A 109 20.69 -60.90 -7.85
C GLU A 109 19.87 -59.75 -7.23
N ARG A 110 19.47 -59.92 -5.96
CA ARG A 110 19.28 -58.82 -5.03
C ARG A 110 20.66 -58.19 -4.80
N ARG A 111 21.22 -57.57 -5.84
CA ARG A 111 22.21 -56.53 -5.70
C ARG A 111 21.54 -55.46 -4.85
N THR A 112 21.86 -55.50 -3.56
CA THR A 112 21.75 -54.37 -2.67
C THR A 112 22.70 -53.29 -3.18
N LYS A 113 22.34 -52.65 -4.30
CA LYS A 113 22.82 -51.32 -4.69
C LYS A 113 22.24 -50.32 -3.68
N ARG A 114 22.69 -50.46 -2.43
CA ARG A 114 22.67 -49.43 -1.40
C ARG A 114 23.28 -48.22 -2.10
N SER A 115 22.45 -47.24 -2.43
CA SER A 115 22.77 -46.24 -3.45
C SER A 115 23.99 -45.44 -3.00
N LYS A 116 25.17 -45.86 -3.45
CA LYS A 116 26.37 -45.03 -3.42
C LYS A 116 26.11 -43.91 -4.40
N ILE A 117 25.43 -42.85 -3.93
CA ILE A 117 25.38 -41.55 -4.60
C ILE A 117 26.82 -41.28 -4.99
N SER A 118 27.10 -41.32 -6.30
CA SER A 118 28.47 -41.34 -6.76
C SER A 118 29.16 -40.07 -6.26
N LYS A 119 30.43 -40.16 -5.84
CA LYS A 119 31.15 -38.96 -5.37
C LYS A 119 31.07 -37.81 -6.39
N LYS A 120 30.94 -38.15 -7.70
CA LYS A 120 30.63 -37.22 -8.79
C LYS A 120 29.24 -36.54 -8.67
N ARG A 121 28.15 -37.28 -8.40
CA ARG A 121 26.82 -36.68 -8.16
C ARG A 121 26.79 -35.82 -6.89
N LEU A 122 27.46 -36.26 -5.82
CA LEU A 122 27.57 -35.46 -4.60
C LEU A 122 28.30 -34.13 -4.87
N LEU A 123 29.39 -34.17 -5.63
CA LEU A 123 30.13 -32.99 -6.08
C LEU A 123 29.31 -32.09 -7.02
N GLN A 124 28.55 -32.67 -7.95
CA GLN A 124 27.63 -31.93 -8.82
C GLN A 124 26.58 -31.16 -8.01
N TYR A 125 25.93 -31.80 -7.04
CA TYR A 125 24.98 -31.11 -6.16
C TYR A 125 25.64 -30.05 -5.29
N SER A 126 26.88 -30.25 -4.80
CA SER A 126 27.58 -29.20 -4.03
C SER A 126 27.95 -27.99 -4.88
N VAL A 127 28.34 -28.19 -6.15
CA VAL A 127 28.62 -27.09 -7.09
C VAL A 127 27.35 -26.32 -7.43
N VAL A 128 26.23 -27.01 -7.71
CA VAL A 128 24.94 -26.37 -7.97
C VAL A 128 24.45 -25.61 -6.73
N LEU A 129 24.53 -26.20 -5.53
CA LEU A 129 24.15 -25.55 -4.28
C LEU A 129 25.00 -24.30 -4.02
N SER A 130 26.31 -24.39 -4.23
CA SER A 130 27.24 -23.24 -4.15
C SER A 130 26.84 -22.13 -5.13
N ALA A 131 26.56 -22.47 -6.39
CA ALA A 131 26.13 -21.50 -7.40
C ALA A 131 24.79 -20.84 -7.04
N CYS A 132 23.81 -21.59 -6.52
CA CYS A 132 22.55 -21.03 -6.04
C CYS A 132 22.75 -20.10 -4.83
N LEU A 133 23.64 -20.45 -3.90
CA LEU A 133 24.01 -19.61 -2.75
C LEU A 133 24.69 -18.31 -3.18
N THR A 134 25.65 -18.38 -4.12
CA THR A 134 26.32 -17.17 -4.62
C THR A 134 25.37 -16.28 -5.43
N LEU A 135 24.46 -16.86 -6.22
CA LEU A 135 23.43 -16.11 -6.95
C LEU A 135 22.44 -15.44 -5.99
N GLY A 136 21.96 -16.17 -4.96
CA GLY A 136 21.09 -15.63 -3.93
C GLY A 136 21.76 -14.50 -3.14
N PHE A 137 23.03 -14.66 -2.78
CA PHE A 137 23.81 -13.61 -2.13
C PHE A 137 24.00 -12.38 -3.04
N GLN A 138 24.33 -12.56 -4.32
CA GLN A 138 24.46 -11.46 -5.28
C GLN A 138 23.14 -10.70 -5.45
N TYR A 139 22.01 -11.41 -5.57
CA TYR A 139 20.68 -10.81 -5.64
C TYR A 139 20.35 -10.01 -4.37
N LEU A 140 20.55 -10.61 -3.18
CA LEU A 140 20.35 -9.93 -1.89
C LEU A 140 21.26 -8.70 -1.72
N TRP A 141 22.51 -8.77 -2.20
CA TRP A 141 23.48 -7.67 -2.10
C TRP A 141 23.15 -6.52 -3.06
N PHE A 142 22.88 -6.84 -4.32
CA PHE A 142 22.54 -5.85 -5.35
C PHE A 142 21.20 -5.17 -5.04
N ASN A 143 20.19 -5.96 -4.65
CA ASN A 143 18.84 -5.48 -4.39
C ASN A 143 18.58 -5.13 -2.90
N LYS A 144 19.64 -5.01 -2.09
CA LYS A 144 19.57 -4.76 -0.63
C LYS A 144 18.72 -3.54 -0.28
N ASP A 145 18.80 -2.47 -1.09
CA ASP A 145 18.17 -1.20 -0.78
C ASP A 145 16.66 -1.28 -1.02
N GLU A 146 16.23 -1.97 -2.09
CA GLU A 146 14.82 -2.25 -2.35
C GLU A 146 14.22 -3.25 -1.33
N LEU A 147 14.94 -4.32 -1.00
CA LEU A 147 14.48 -5.27 0.03
C LEU A 147 14.39 -4.64 1.43
N SER A 148 15.27 -3.67 1.77
CA SER A 148 15.24 -2.97 3.07
C SER A 148 13.99 -2.13 3.31
N LEU A 149 13.27 -1.79 2.22
CA LEU A 149 12.02 -1.06 2.22
C LEU A 149 10.78 -1.98 2.30
N ASN A 150 10.93 -3.30 2.13
CA ASN A 150 9.81 -4.24 2.24
C ASN A 150 9.44 -4.47 3.72
N PRO A 151 8.22 -4.10 4.16
CA PRO A 151 7.81 -4.19 5.57
C PRO A 151 7.77 -5.64 6.10
N ALA A 152 7.54 -6.64 5.23
CA ALA A 152 7.42 -8.04 5.66
C ALA A 152 8.76 -8.66 6.12
N ILE A 153 9.88 -8.22 5.52
CA ILE A 153 11.22 -8.80 5.80
C ILE A 153 11.97 -7.97 6.86
N ARG A 154 11.63 -6.68 7.01
CA ARG A 154 12.25 -5.74 7.95
C ARG A 154 12.37 -6.22 9.41
N PRO A 155 11.39 -6.88 10.08
CA PRO A 155 11.57 -7.33 11.47
C PRO A 155 12.69 -8.37 11.63
N TYR A 156 12.89 -9.23 10.62
CA TYR A 156 13.99 -10.21 10.60
C TYR A 156 15.34 -9.50 10.42
N LEU A 157 15.45 -8.55 9.48
CA LEU A 157 16.68 -7.75 9.30
C LEU A 157 17.03 -6.93 10.55
N GLN A 158 16.03 -6.33 11.21
CA GLN A 158 16.24 -5.57 12.45
C GLN A 158 16.79 -6.47 13.58
N SER A 159 16.28 -7.69 13.69
CA SER A 159 16.75 -8.67 14.67
C SER A 159 18.19 -9.11 14.40
N VAL A 160 18.53 -9.38 13.13
CA VAL A 160 19.91 -9.71 12.71
C VAL A 160 20.87 -8.54 12.95
N CYS A 161 20.47 -7.31 12.62
CA CYS A 161 21.34 -6.15 12.79
C CYS A 161 21.51 -5.69 14.23
N LYS A 162 20.57 -5.99 15.13
CA LYS A 162 20.78 -5.82 16.58
C LYS A 162 21.94 -6.70 17.10
N THR A 163 22.17 -7.85 16.47
CA THR A 163 23.26 -8.78 16.83
C THR A 163 24.58 -8.42 16.13
N LEU A 164 24.52 -7.91 14.90
CA LEU A 164 25.68 -7.55 14.08
C LEU A 164 26.09 -6.06 14.17
N ASN A 165 25.46 -5.28 15.05
CA ASN A 165 25.63 -3.82 15.18
C ASN A 165 25.52 -3.04 13.85
N CYS A 166 24.67 -3.47 12.91
CA CYS A 166 24.43 -2.73 11.67
C CYS A 166 23.31 -1.68 11.78
N THR A 167 23.52 -0.52 11.16
CA THR A 167 22.55 0.57 11.08
C THR A 167 21.66 0.38 9.84
N LEU A 168 20.40 -0.01 10.04
CA LEU A 168 19.42 0.02 8.95
C LEU A 168 19.08 1.47 8.57
N PRO A 169 18.89 1.79 7.28
CA PRO A 169 18.27 3.05 6.89
C PRO A 169 16.82 3.14 7.42
N PRO A 170 16.34 4.34 7.77
CA PRO A 170 14.92 4.55 8.07
C PRO A 170 14.08 4.22 6.82
N VAL A 171 12.86 3.69 7.02
CA VAL A 171 11.89 3.62 5.92
C VAL A 171 11.49 5.06 5.58
N VAL A 172 11.49 5.40 4.29
CA VAL A 172 11.07 6.71 3.81
C VAL A 172 10.10 6.50 2.66
N ASN A 173 8.80 6.69 2.91
CA ASN A 173 7.78 6.73 1.88
C ASN A 173 7.26 8.16 1.73
N ILE A 174 7.86 8.91 0.80
CA ILE A 174 7.44 10.29 0.51
C ILE A 174 6.06 10.34 -0.15
N SER A 175 5.63 9.28 -0.85
CA SER A 175 4.32 9.23 -1.50
C SER A 175 3.15 9.21 -0.50
N GLU A 176 3.41 8.85 0.76
CA GLU A 176 2.45 8.89 1.86
C GLU A 176 2.45 10.26 2.60
N ILE A 177 3.28 11.22 2.19
CA ILE A 177 3.17 12.61 2.64
C ILE A 177 2.18 13.33 1.72
N GLN A 178 1.06 13.78 2.29
CA GLN A 178 0.05 14.54 1.56
C GLN A 178 0.03 16.01 2.02
N SER A 179 -0.15 16.92 1.06
CA SER A 179 -0.48 18.32 1.34
C SER A 179 -1.99 18.54 1.25
N SER A 180 -2.56 19.15 2.28
CA SER A 180 -3.94 19.60 2.36
C SER A 180 -4.01 21.12 2.46
N GLN A 181 -5.10 21.71 1.95
CA GLN A 181 -5.48 23.10 2.21
C GLN A 181 -4.36 24.12 1.93
N LEU A 182 -3.83 24.16 0.71
CA LEU A 182 -2.94 25.25 0.32
C LEU A 182 -3.73 26.56 0.19
N LEU A 183 -3.43 27.55 1.03
CA LEU A 183 -4.06 28.86 1.00
C LEU A 183 -3.00 29.93 0.73
N VAL A 184 -3.13 30.57 -0.43
CA VAL A 184 -2.26 31.66 -0.87
C VAL A 184 -2.85 33.00 -0.44
N ARG A 185 -2.06 33.84 0.25
CA ARG A 185 -2.42 35.18 0.73
C ARG A 185 -1.30 36.17 0.40
N ILE A 186 -1.65 37.42 0.12
CA ILE A 186 -0.66 38.52 0.00
C ILE A 186 -0.26 38.93 1.43
N HIS A 187 1.01 39.27 1.64
CA HIS A 187 1.49 39.73 2.95
C HIS A 187 0.92 41.12 3.25
N PRO A 188 0.32 41.37 4.44
CA PRO A 188 -0.36 42.64 4.73
C PRO A 188 0.59 43.85 4.69
N ASP A 189 1.85 43.67 5.08
CA ASP A 189 2.84 44.76 5.15
C ASP A 189 3.65 44.94 3.85
N ASN A 190 3.54 44.03 2.87
CA ASN A 190 4.30 44.11 1.62
C ASN A 190 3.59 43.39 0.47
N GLU A 191 3.05 44.15 -0.48
CA GLU A 191 2.33 43.63 -1.65
C GLU A 191 3.22 42.79 -2.59
N GLN A 192 4.55 42.90 -2.51
CA GLN A 192 5.48 42.08 -3.28
C GLN A 192 5.78 40.71 -2.63
N MET A 193 5.26 40.45 -1.43
CA MET A 193 5.47 39.21 -0.69
C MET A 193 4.18 38.43 -0.53
N MET A 194 4.30 37.12 -0.66
CA MET A 194 3.21 36.17 -0.63
C MET A 194 3.46 35.14 0.48
N VAL A 195 2.42 34.90 1.28
CA VAL A 195 2.39 33.86 2.31
C VAL A 195 1.53 32.71 1.80
N VAL A 196 2.09 31.51 1.85
CA VAL A 196 1.41 30.28 1.46
C VAL A 196 1.29 29.40 2.69
N ASP A 197 0.09 29.35 3.27
CA ASP A 197 -0.25 28.37 4.29
C ASP A 197 -0.39 26.99 3.63
N ALA A 198 0.20 25.97 4.25
CA ALA A 198 0.03 24.58 3.86
C ALA A 198 -0.21 23.73 5.11
N VAL A 199 -1.02 22.68 5.01
CA VAL A 199 -1.04 21.60 6.00
C VAL A 199 -0.42 20.36 5.37
N ILE A 200 0.59 19.77 6.01
CA ILE A 200 1.20 18.51 5.57
C ILE A 200 0.94 17.41 6.60
N VAL A 201 0.64 16.21 6.11
CA VAL A 201 0.36 15.02 6.93
C VAL A 201 1.21 13.87 6.42
N ASN A 202 1.95 13.23 7.31
CA ASN A 202 2.61 11.95 7.02
C ASN A 202 1.60 10.83 7.31
N GLN A 203 1.01 10.23 6.27
CA GLN A 203 0.02 9.15 6.42
C GLN A 203 0.66 7.78 6.63
N ALA A 204 1.99 7.70 6.66
CA ALA A 204 2.70 6.48 6.99
C ALA A 204 2.45 6.05 8.44
N SER A 205 2.46 4.75 8.66
CA SER A 205 2.38 4.14 10.00
C SER A 205 3.66 4.33 10.84
N HIS A 206 4.68 5.01 10.30
CA HIS A 206 5.96 5.26 10.96
C HIS A 206 6.40 6.73 10.81
N PRO A 207 7.17 7.28 11.77
CA PRO A 207 7.89 8.53 11.58
C PRO A 207 8.87 8.43 10.41
N GLN A 208 9.16 9.55 9.75
CA GLN A 208 10.15 9.60 8.67
C GLN A 208 10.87 10.95 8.57
N PRO A 209 12.07 11.04 7.98
CA PRO A 209 12.83 12.30 7.91
C PRO A 209 12.10 13.39 7.13
N TRP A 210 12.19 14.62 7.61
CA TRP A 210 11.58 15.80 6.97
C TRP A 210 12.02 15.97 5.50
N PRO A 211 11.07 16.07 4.55
CA PRO A 211 11.38 16.21 3.11
C PRO A 211 11.85 17.62 2.77
N LYS A 212 12.46 17.79 1.58
CA LYS A 212 12.52 19.11 0.94
C LYS A 212 11.16 19.40 0.30
N LEU A 213 10.63 20.60 0.50
CA LEU A 213 9.40 21.05 -0.13
C LEU A 213 9.73 21.80 -1.42
N SER A 214 9.04 21.52 -2.51
CA SER A 214 9.24 22.17 -3.81
C SER A 214 7.90 22.73 -4.25
N LEU A 215 7.71 24.02 -4.01
CA LEU A 215 6.53 24.78 -4.42
C LEU A 215 6.79 25.35 -5.81
N ALA A 216 5.90 25.05 -6.75
CA ALA A 216 5.91 25.62 -8.10
C ALA A 216 4.58 26.34 -8.36
N PHE A 217 4.66 27.46 -9.05
CA PHE A 217 3.53 28.19 -9.60
C PHE A 217 3.48 27.96 -11.09
N THR A 218 2.30 27.66 -11.62
CA THR A 218 2.09 27.34 -13.02
C THR A 218 1.05 28.26 -13.66
N ASP A 219 1.16 28.43 -14.98
CA ASP A 219 0.18 29.15 -15.79
C ASP A 219 -1.09 28.32 -16.03
N LEU A 220 -1.95 28.78 -16.95
CA LEU A 220 -3.16 28.06 -17.38
C LEU A 220 -2.86 26.81 -18.22
N GLN A 221 -1.61 26.62 -18.64
CA GLN A 221 -1.09 25.51 -19.46
C GLN A 221 -0.15 24.59 -18.65
N ASP A 222 -0.20 24.68 -17.32
CA ASP A 222 0.62 23.93 -16.35
C ASP A 222 2.16 24.15 -16.49
N GLN A 223 2.60 25.19 -17.20
CA GLN A 223 4.02 25.53 -17.33
C GLN A 223 4.53 26.28 -16.09
N PRO A 224 5.73 25.95 -15.56
CA PRO A 224 6.24 26.58 -14.35
C PRO A 224 6.73 28.01 -14.60
N VAL A 225 5.96 28.98 -14.10
CA VAL A 225 6.29 30.42 -14.12
C VAL A 225 7.37 30.73 -13.06
N ALA A 226 7.24 30.14 -11.87
CA ALA A 226 8.20 30.28 -10.79
C ALA A 226 8.26 29.00 -9.94
N SER A 227 9.41 28.72 -9.32
CA SER A 227 9.49 27.65 -8.32
C SER A 227 10.54 27.94 -7.25
N ARG A 228 10.26 27.49 -6.02
CA ARG A 228 11.19 27.58 -4.88
C ARG A 228 11.21 26.26 -4.12
N THR A 229 12.42 25.79 -3.80
CA THR A 229 12.62 24.64 -2.93
C THR A 229 13.01 25.11 -1.53
N PHE A 230 12.26 24.68 -0.52
CA PHE A 230 12.49 24.96 0.89
C PHE A 230 13.10 23.72 1.57
N SER A 231 14.13 23.94 2.36
CA SER A 231 14.73 22.96 3.26
C SER A 231 13.96 22.87 4.59
N PRO A 232 14.07 21.75 5.33
CA PRO A 232 13.45 21.62 6.65
C PRO A 232 13.76 22.75 7.64
N LYS A 233 14.92 23.40 7.53
CA LYS A 233 15.27 24.53 8.41
C LYS A 233 14.52 25.83 8.11
N GLU A 234 13.96 25.97 6.91
CA GLU A 234 13.26 27.18 6.47
C GLU A 234 11.75 27.12 6.76
N TYR A 235 11.15 25.92 6.81
CA TYR A 235 9.71 25.76 7.07
C TYR A 235 9.36 25.22 8.46
N LEU A 236 10.32 24.68 9.22
CA LEU A 236 10.11 24.24 10.60
C LEU A 236 10.41 25.38 11.60
N GLY A 237 9.35 26.01 12.10
CA GLY A 237 9.40 26.95 13.21
C GLY A 237 8.89 26.35 14.53
N GLY A 238 9.03 27.13 15.62
CA GLY A 238 8.49 26.79 16.94
C GLY A 238 9.01 25.45 17.49
N GLU A 239 8.12 24.68 18.11
CA GLU A 239 8.43 23.39 18.77
C GLU A 239 9.00 22.33 17.82
N LEU A 240 8.70 22.42 16.51
CA LEU A 240 9.19 21.47 15.51
C LEU A 240 10.58 21.86 14.96
N ALA A 241 11.09 23.05 15.27
CA ALA A 241 12.39 23.51 14.82
C ALA A 241 13.51 22.62 15.39
N GLY A 242 14.36 22.08 14.50
CA GLY A 242 15.47 21.20 14.87
C GLY A 242 15.09 19.72 15.09
N THR A 243 13.80 19.36 15.05
CA THR A 243 13.39 17.95 15.02
C THR A 243 13.94 17.25 13.76
N LYS A 244 14.31 15.97 13.88
CA LYS A 244 14.90 15.19 12.77
C LYS A 244 13.85 14.42 11.97
N GLU A 245 12.73 14.08 12.60
CA GLU A 245 11.70 13.18 12.08
C GLU A 245 10.33 13.84 12.15
N MET A 246 9.56 13.65 11.08
CA MET A 246 8.15 14.02 10.96
C MET A 246 7.30 12.92 11.61
N PRO A 247 6.42 13.24 12.58
CA PRO A 247 5.56 12.27 13.25
C PRO A 247 4.54 11.63 12.28
N ALA A 248 4.06 10.44 12.62
CA ALA A 248 3.02 9.73 11.87
C ALA A 248 1.62 10.28 12.19
N ASN A 249 0.76 10.37 11.17
CA ASN A 249 -0.66 10.74 11.23
C ASN A 249 -0.98 12.09 11.91
N GLN A 250 0.01 12.97 12.09
CA GLN A 250 -0.15 14.30 12.67
C GLN A 250 -0.20 15.36 11.56
N ALA A 251 -1.16 16.28 11.67
CA ALA A 251 -1.26 17.44 10.78
C ALA A 251 -0.31 18.56 11.24
N ILE A 252 0.60 18.95 10.36
CA ILE A 252 1.58 20.01 10.60
C ILE A 252 1.25 21.19 9.69
N ARG A 253 0.94 22.35 10.28
CA ARG A 253 0.72 23.60 9.55
C ARG A 253 2.04 24.32 9.30
N LEU A 254 2.25 24.75 8.07
CA LEU A 254 3.42 25.48 7.59
C LEU A 254 2.99 26.86 7.08
N SER A 255 3.87 27.85 7.24
CA SER A 255 3.78 29.16 6.60
C SER A 255 5.01 29.31 5.70
N LEU A 256 4.81 29.45 4.39
CA LEU A 256 5.89 29.57 3.41
C LEU A 256 5.88 30.97 2.81
N GLU A 257 6.96 31.73 3.01
CA GLU A 257 7.10 33.11 2.54
C GLU A 257 7.99 33.19 1.31
N LEU A 258 7.54 33.90 0.28
CA LEU A 258 8.26 34.13 -0.98
C LEU A 258 7.83 35.44 -1.65
N LEU A 259 8.55 35.86 -2.70
CA LEU A 259 8.10 36.94 -3.57
C LEU A 259 6.91 36.49 -4.41
N ASP A 260 6.00 37.42 -4.72
CA ASP A 260 4.89 37.18 -5.65
C ASP A 260 5.43 36.97 -7.09
N PRO A 261 5.16 35.83 -7.75
CA PRO A 261 5.55 35.58 -9.14
C PRO A 261 4.75 36.39 -10.18
N GLY A 262 3.71 37.13 -9.79
CA GLY A 262 2.92 37.98 -10.68
C GLY A 262 1.64 37.32 -11.23
N PRO A 263 0.90 38.01 -12.11
CA PRO A 263 -0.47 37.65 -12.50
C PRO A 263 -0.58 36.37 -13.33
N ASP A 264 0.49 35.94 -13.99
CA ASP A 264 0.51 34.73 -14.84
C ASP A 264 0.49 33.42 -14.02
N ALA A 265 0.80 33.51 -12.71
CA ALA A 265 0.82 32.39 -11.77
C ALA A 265 -0.58 32.01 -11.27
N VAL A 266 -1.41 31.43 -12.14
CA VAL A 266 -2.80 31.08 -11.82
C VAL A 266 -2.91 29.81 -10.96
N ASN A 267 -2.04 28.83 -11.21
CA ASN A 267 -2.05 27.51 -10.59
C ASN A 267 -0.84 27.33 -9.66
N TYR A 268 -0.91 26.33 -8.78
CA TYR A 268 0.17 26.00 -7.85
C TYR A 268 0.29 24.49 -7.63
N ARG A 269 1.48 24.04 -7.23
CA ARG A 269 1.75 22.65 -6.85
C ARG A 269 2.81 22.57 -5.76
N LEU A 270 2.47 21.96 -4.64
CA LEU A 270 3.43 21.59 -3.60
C LEU A 270 3.87 20.13 -3.82
N THR A 271 5.18 19.90 -3.96
CA THR A 271 5.75 18.56 -4.16
C THR A 271 6.83 18.26 -3.13
N PHE A 272 6.99 17.00 -2.78
CA PHE A 272 7.92 16.53 -1.77
C PHE A 272 9.12 15.84 -2.42
N LYS A 273 10.34 16.19 -1.98
CA LYS A 273 11.60 15.62 -2.51
C LYS A 273 12.40 15.01 -1.36
N ARG A 274 13.04 13.85 -1.60
CA ARG A 274 13.94 13.23 -0.62
C ARG A 274 15.11 14.17 -0.32
N LYS A 275 15.52 14.20 0.95
CA LYS A 275 16.82 14.76 1.33
C LYS A 275 17.90 13.79 0.85
N THR A 276 18.36 13.99 -0.38
CA THR A 276 19.59 13.33 -0.88
C THR A 276 20.73 13.63 0.07
N ARG A 277 21.49 12.59 0.42
CA ARG A 277 22.66 12.66 1.30
C ARG A 277 23.83 13.30 0.58
#